data_AF-A0A4P7H0W3-F1
#
_entry.id   AF-A0A4P7H0W3-F1
#
_cell.length_a   1.000
_cell.length_b   1.000
_cell.length_c   1.000
_cell.angle_alpha   90.00
_cell.angle_beta   90.00
_cell.angle_gamma   90.00
#
_symmetry.space_group_name_H-M   'P 1'
#
loop_
_entity.id
_entity.type
_entity.pdbx_description
1 polymer ?
#
loop_
_entity_poly.entity_id
_entity_poly.type
_entity_poly.pdbx_seq_one_letter_code
_entity_poly.pdbx_strand_id
1 'polypeptide(L)'
;MAAESSDRDSAKETVDKPTADAPGPAANPPGTTDAEPAASSDTSAESPTTAEAATAAPAANTPSTAGAGRATQPGTASDNPANGIDAEPGTTKTDGSTADSAASARQYSPALIATAVALPVVLVVGVLVAAILARRAPVEREPLVLGPVPAPAATGPACTTLLPALPTELGDFTKSTLVEPSPPATRAWQRTEGGDPIVLRCGLDRPLEFNRASALQIVNNVQWFEARDQTAKASTWFAVDRETYIALTIPDGSGPTPLQAVSDTITANLPATPLDPGPLPN
;
A
#
# COMPACT_ATOMS: atom_id res chain seq x y z
N MET A 1 42.53 -58.80 60.36
CA MET A 1 43.66 -57.88 60.62
C MET A 1 43.10 -56.47 60.47
N ALA A 2 43.05 -55.72 61.60
CA ALA A 2 42.82 -54.27 61.83
C ALA A 2 41.74 -53.53 60.98
N ALA A 3 40.65 -52.91 61.46
CA ALA A 3 40.22 -52.29 62.74
C ALA A 3 41.04 -51.07 63.21
N GLU A 4 40.30 -50.04 63.69
CA GLU A 4 40.67 -48.71 64.25
C GLU A 4 40.82 -47.53 63.26
N SER A 5 40.41 -46.29 63.55
CA SER A 5 39.67 -45.64 64.66
C SER A 5 39.46 -44.16 64.28
N SER A 6 38.32 -43.55 64.64
CA SER A 6 38.27 -42.30 65.43
C SER A 6 36.86 -41.68 65.47
N ASP A 7 36.26 -41.84 66.64
CA ASP A 7 35.19 -41.03 67.23
C ASP A 7 35.48 -39.52 67.26
N ARG A 8 34.44 -38.69 67.12
CA ARG A 8 34.15 -37.68 68.16
C ARG A 8 32.68 -37.21 68.17
N ASP A 9 32.09 -37.54 69.30
CA ASP A 9 30.85 -37.11 69.95
C ASP A 9 30.85 -35.59 70.30
N SER A 10 29.69 -34.92 70.18
CA SER A 10 29.13 -33.99 71.22
C SER A 10 27.90 -33.20 70.74
N ALA A 11 26.76 -33.48 71.42
CA ALA A 11 25.60 -32.63 71.81
C ALA A 11 24.96 -31.66 70.77
N LYS A 12 23.67 -31.75 70.37
CA LYS A 12 22.36 -31.85 71.07
C LYS A 12 22.01 -30.67 71.98
N GLU A 13 21.17 -29.75 71.50
CA GLU A 13 20.08 -29.18 72.32
C GLU A 13 18.94 -28.62 71.44
N THR A 14 17.72 -29.03 71.79
CA THR A 14 16.40 -28.63 71.27
C THR A 14 15.61 -28.13 72.47
N VAL A 15 14.96 -26.95 72.42
CA VAL A 15 13.82 -26.61 73.30
C VAL A 15 12.82 -25.67 72.60
N ASP A 16 11.55 -26.08 72.69
CA ASP A 16 10.27 -25.49 72.29
C ASP A 16 9.80 -24.26 73.12
N LYS A 17 9.04 -23.34 72.45
CA LYS A 17 7.76 -22.58 72.76
C LYS A 17 7.31 -22.29 74.24
N PRO A 18 6.20 -21.54 74.56
CA PRO A 18 5.29 -20.58 73.87
C PRO A 18 4.89 -19.31 74.72
N THR A 19 3.82 -18.57 74.30
CA THR A 19 2.88 -17.66 75.05
C THR A 19 2.92 -16.20 74.54
N ALA A 20 1.98 -15.65 73.75
CA ALA A 20 0.54 -15.32 73.93
C ALA A 20 0.27 -14.15 74.91
N ASP A 21 -0.19 -12.98 74.41
CA ASP A 21 -1.40 -12.27 74.89
C ASP A 21 -1.73 -11.01 74.04
N ALA A 22 -3.03 -10.70 73.94
CA ALA A 22 -3.67 -9.67 73.10
C ALA A 22 -4.07 -8.41 73.95
N PRO A 23 -5.15 -7.62 73.71
CA PRO A 23 -5.65 -6.90 72.51
C PRO A 23 -6.00 -5.38 72.75
N GLY A 24 -6.24 -4.63 71.66
CA GLY A 24 -7.24 -3.53 71.55
C GLY A 24 -6.76 -2.05 71.66
N PRO A 25 -7.62 -1.03 71.39
CA PRO A 25 -8.89 -1.02 70.64
C PRO A 25 -9.00 0.11 69.58
N ALA A 26 -10.13 0.09 68.88
CA ALA A 26 -10.56 0.92 67.74
C ALA A 26 -10.83 2.42 68.01
N ALA A 27 -10.79 3.23 66.94
CA ALA A 27 -11.74 4.34 66.70
C ALA A 27 -11.66 4.84 65.22
N ASN A 28 -12.66 4.47 64.41
CA ASN A 28 -13.27 5.32 63.35
C ASN A 28 -14.59 5.89 63.96
N PRO A 29 -15.41 6.83 63.37
CA PRO A 29 -15.61 7.21 61.94
C PRO A 29 -16.02 8.72 61.78
N PRO A 30 -16.98 9.16 60.92
CA PRO A 30 -17.29 8.91 59.50
C PRO A 30 -17.23 10.20 58.63
N GLY A 31 -17.19 10.05 57.31
CA GLY A 31 -17.51 11.09 56.33
C GLY A 31 -18.30 10.48 55.17
N THR A 32 -19.62 10.48 55.33
CA THR A 32 -20.65 9.96 54.43
C THR A 32 -20.97 10.97 53.32
N THR A 33 -21.18 10.49 52.08
CA THR A 33 -22.30 10.80 51.16
C THR A 33 -22.04 10.01 49.87
N ASP A 34 -22.71 8.86 49.70
CA ASP A 34 -23.92 8.66 48.87
C ASP A 34 -23.57 8.46 47.38
N ALA A 35 -23.50 7.21 46.92
CA ALA A 35 -24.63 6.41 46.43
C ALA A 35 -24.89 6.65 44.93
N GLU A 36 -24.55 5.63 44.16
CA GLU A 36 -25.12 5.30 42.85
C GLU A 36 -26.67 5.26 42.94
N PRO A 37 -27.38 5.40 41.82
CA PRO A 37 -27.80 4.15 41.17
C PRO A 37 -27.83 4.19 39.63
N ALA A 38 -27.46 3.05 39.07
CA ALA A 38 -28.13 2.31 37.99
C ALA A 38 -29.06 3.06 37.02
N ALA A 39 -28.78 2.87 35.73
CA ALA A 39 -29.82 2.65 34.72
C ALA A 39 -29.34 1.62 33.70
N SER A 40 -29.72 0.36 33.94
CA SER A 40 -29.85 -0.67 32.92
C SER A 40 -31.31 -0.74 32.52
N SER A 41 -31.58 -0.67 31.22
CA SER A 41 -32.80 -1.14 30.54
C SER A 41 -32.64 -0.82 29.06
N ASP A 42 -33.06 -1.60 28.08
CA ASP A 42 -33.42 -3.01 27.96
C ASP A 42 -33.55 -3.20 26.44
N THR A 43 -33.20 -4.40 25.97
CA THR A 43 -33.77 -5.12 24.81
C THR A 43 -34.55 -4.36 23.73
N SER A 44 -34.08 -4.47 22.49
CA SER A 44 -34.94 -4.79 21.34
C SER A 44 -34.19 -5.70 20.37
N ALA A 45 -34.51 -6.99 20.47
CA ALA A 45 -34.27 -7.98 19.44
C ALA A 45 -35.29 -7.77 18.31
N GLU A 46 -34.82 -7.73 17.07
CA GLU A 46 -35.68 -8.00 15.92
C GLU A 46 -34.95 -8.95 14.95
N SER A 47 -35.50 -10.14 14.85
CA SER A 47 -35.42 -11.11 13.76
C SER A 47 -36.74 -11.89 13.89
N PRO A 48 -37.41 -12.34 12.81
CA PRO A 48 -36.76 -13.03 11.69
C PRO A 48 -37.40 -12.75 10.30
N THR A 49 -36.78 -13.22 9.22
CA THR A 49 -37.51 -13.95 8.16
C THR A 49 -36.55 -14.90 7.44
N THR A 50 -37.09 -16.08 7.22
CA THR A 50 -36.53 -17.36 6.76
C THR A 50 -36.36 -17.42 5.24
N ALA A 51 -35.60 -18.45 4.81
CA ALA A 51 -35.53 -19.08 3.48
C ALA A 51 -34.58 -18.40 2.47
N GLU A 52 -33.77 -19.08 1.66
CA GLU A 52 -33.72 -20.49 1.24
C GLU A 52 -32.32 -20.78 0.66
N ALA A 53 -31.88 -22.03 0.78
CA ALA A 53 -30.66 -22.51 0.14
C ALA A 53 -30.91 -22.77 -1.37
N ALA A 54 -30.00 -22.33 -2.24
CA ALA A 54 -29.85 -22.94 -3.56
C ALA A 54 -28.42 -22.79 -4.11
N THR A 55 -27.78 -23.94 -4.24
CA THR A 55 -26.61 -24.30 -5.05
C THR A 55 -26.64 -23.73 -6.47
N ALA A 56 -25.50 -23.25 -6.96
CA ALA A 56 -24.86 -23.61 -8.24
C ALA A 56 -24.10 -22.44 -8.91
N ALA A 57 -22.80 -22.63 -9.12
CA ALA A 57 -22.04 -22.06 -10.23
C ALA A 57 -21.79 -23.19 -11.26
N PRO A 58 -21.20 -22.96 -12.46
CA PRO A 58 -21.08 -21.73 -13.27
C PRO A 58 -21.55 -21.97 -14.72
N ALA A 59 -21.70 -20.91 -15.53
CA ALA A 59 -21.73 -21.06 -16.99
C ALA A 59 -20.87 -19.99 -17.67
N ALA A 60 -19.88 -20.49 -18.40
CA ALA A 60 -19.04 -19.79 -19.35
C ALA A 60 -19.87 -19.23 -20.52
N ASN A 61 -19.44 -18.10 -21.09
CA ASN A 61 -19.88 -17.71 -22.43
C ASN A 61 -18.66 -17.23 -23.26
N THR A 62 -18.35 -18.06 -24.25
CA THR A 62 -17.42 -17.86 -25.38
C THR A 62 -18.25 -17.37 -26.59
N PRO A 63 -17.69 -16.63 -27.56
CA PRO A 63 -18.46 -15.80 -28.49
C PRO A 63 -18.94 -16.57 -29.72
N SER A 64 -20.04 -16.09 -30.32
CA SER A 64 -20.56 -16.61 -31.59
C SER A 64 -20.26 -15.66 -32.75
N THR A 65 -19.88 -16.29 -33.85
CA THR A 65 -19.37 -15.74 -35.11
C THR A 65 -20.47 -15.78 -36.18
N ALA A 66 -20.30 -14.90 -37.17
CA ALA A 66 -20.77 -14.97 -38.56
C ALA A 66 -22.16 -14.38 -38.92
N GLY A 67 -22.10 -13.51 -39.93
CA GLY A 67 -23.21 -13.12 -40.79
C GLY A 67 -22.69 -12.28 -41.96
N ALA A 68 -22.21 -12.95 -43.01
CA ALA A 68 -21.74 -12.33 -44.24
C ALA A 68 -22.91 -11.81 -45.11
N GLY A 69 -22.68 -10.70 -45.82
CA GLY A 69 -23.59 -10.21 -46.86
C GLY A 69 -22.97 -9.08 -47.68
N ARG A 70 -22.64 -9.38 -48.95
CA ARG A 70 -22.04 -8.50 -49.96
C ARG A 70 -23.14 -8.04 -50.93
N ALA A 71 -23.15 -6.76 -51.35
CA ALA A 71 -23.25 -6.30 -52.76
C ALA A 71 -23.71 -4.82 -52.93
N THR A 72 -22.86 -4.04 -53.61
CA THR A 72 -23.10 -3.22 -54.82
C THR A 72 -24.00 -1.96 -54.81
N GLN A 73 -23.37 -0.84 -55.22
CA GLN A 73 -23.81 0.49 -55.73
C GLN A 73 -24.80 0.44 -56.94
N PRO A 74 -25.15 1.55 -57.64
CA PRO A 74 -25.54 2.93 -57.28
C PRO A 74 -26.86 3.36 -58.00
N GLY A 75 -27.40 4.56 -57.75
CA GLY A 75 -28.54 5.10 -58.52
C GLY A 75 -28.78 6.59 -58.34
N THR A 76 -28.97 7.28 -59.46
CA THR A 76 -29.01 8.73 -59.72
C THR A 76 -30.42 9.33 -59.76
N ALA A 77 -30.48 10.64 -59.48
CA ALA A 77 -31.29 11.68 -60.13
C ALA A 77 -32.81 11.82 -59.81
N SER A 78 -33.29 13.03 -60.17
CA SER A 78 -34.65 13.61 -60.17
C SER A 78 -35.10 14.26 -58.85
N ASP A 79 -35.79 15.41 -58.84
CA ASP A 79 -36.09 16.46 -59.82
C ASP A 79 -36.75 17.62 -59.02
N ASN A 80 -36.55 18.85 -59.53
CA ASN A 80 -37.30 20.13 -59.48
C ASN A 80 -38.70 20.23 -58.78
N PRO A 81 -39.38 21.42 -58.63
CA PRO A 81 -39.11 22.75 -59.21
C PRO A 81 -39.42 24.04 -58.39
N ALA A 82 -38.85 25.14 -58.91
CA ALA A 82 -39.38 26.49 -59.22
C ALA A 82 -40.33 27.27 -58.29
N ASN A 83 -40.02 28.57 -58.14
CA ASN A 83 -41.00 29.66 -58.33
C ASN A 83 -40.32 30.93 -58.88
N GLY A 84 -40.87 31.47 -59.97
CA GLY A 84 -40.60 32.82 -60.50
C GLY A 84 -41.28 33.90 -59.64
N ILE A 85 -41.08 35.21 -59.85
CA ILE A 85 -41.62 35.98 -60.99
C ILE A 85 -41.03 37.43 -60.93
N ASP A 86 -40.65 37.94 -62.11
CA ASP A 86 -40.63 39.30 -62.71
C ASP A 86 -40.19 40.58 -61.95
N ALA A 87 -39.27 41.34 -62.58
CA ALA A 87 -39.54 42.69 -63.15
C ALA A 87 -38.26 43.35 -63.73
N GLU A 88 -38.30 43.70 -65.02
CA GLU A 88 -37.43 44.67 -65.73
C GLU A 88 -38.03 46.11 -65.59
N PRO A 89 -37.47 47.22 -66.16
CA PRO A 89 -36.18 47.42 -66.85
C PRO A 89 -35.41 48.70 -66.40
N GLY A 90 -34.18 48.90 -66.90
CA GLY A 90 -33.46 50.17 -66.72
C GLY A 90 -32.08 50.21 -67.35
N THR A 91 -32.00 50.74 -68.56
CA THR A 91 -30.82 50.95 -69.40
C THR A 91 -29.78 51.88 -68.76
N THR A 92 -28.48 51.59 -68.88
CA THR A 92 -27.48 52.55 -69.40
C THR A 92 -26.13 51.88 -69.68
N LYS A 93 -25.70 52.13 -70.91
CA LYS A 93 -24.38 51.94 -71.53
C LYS A 93 -23.30 52.73 -70.78
N THR A 94 -22.07 52.24 -70.71
CA THR A 94 -20.83 52.94 -71.12
C THR A 94 -19.60 52.20 -70.62
N ASP A 95 -18.68 51.98 -71.55
CA ASP A 95 -17.35 51.42 -71.38
C ASP A 95 -16.53 52.15 -70.31
N GLY A 96 -15.87 51.37 -69.47
CA GLY A 96 -14.95 51.85 -68.45
C GLY A 96 -13.89 50.81 -68.18
N SER A 97 -12.90 50.72 -69.08
CA SER A 97 -11.63 50.08 -68.78
C SER A 97 -11.00 50.82 -67.61
N THR A 98 -11.10 50.23 -66.43
CA THR A 98 -10.31 50.60 -65.26
C THR A 98 -10.02 49.29 -64.51
N ALA A 99 -9.06 48.53 -65.04
CA ALA A 99 -8.34 47.54 -64.26
C ALA A 99 -7.34 48.31 -63.38
N ASP A 100 -7.86 48.98 -62.37
CA ASP A 100 -7.09 49.45 -61.24
C ASP A 100 -7.04 48.30 -60.22
N SER A 101 -5.81 47.90 -59.87
CA SER A 101 -5.47 47.32 -58.57
C SER A 101 -6.37 46.20 -58.03
N ALA A 102 -6.35 45.03 -58.67
CA ALA A 102 -6.70 43.78 -57.99
C ALA A 102 -5.55 43.39 -57.05
N ALA A 103 -5.57 43.97 -55.85
CA ALA A 103 -4.92 43.38 -54.69
C ALA A 103 -5.29 41.90 -54.68
N SER A 104 -4.31 41.04 -54.92
CA SER A 104 -4.49 39.60 -54.92
C SER A 104 -4.81 39.16 -53.50
N ALA A 105 -6.06 39.27 -53.09
CA ALA A 105 -6.62 38.49 -52.01
C ALA A 105 -6.51 37.03 -52.46
N ARG A 106 -5.37 36.42 -52.15
CA ARG A 106 -5.09 35.01 -52.39
C ARG A 106 -6.18 34.26 -51.62
N GLN A 107 -7.25 33.88 -52.32
CA GLN A 107 -8.33 33.06 -51.80
C GLN A 107 -7.73 31.71 -51.41
N TYR A 108 -7.22 31.62 -50.18
CA TYR A 108 -6.76 30.37 -49.61
C TYR A 108 -8.00 29.48 -49.51
N SER A 109 -7.96 28.35 -50.21
CA SER A 109 -9.03 27.35 -50.14
C SER A 109 -9.26 26.98 -48.67
N PRO A 110 -10.52 26.85 -48.21
CA PRO A 110 -10.82 26.51 -46.81
C PRO A 110 -10.15 25.19 -46.35
N ALA A 111 -9.78 24.33 -47.29
CA ALA A 111 -8.97 23.13 -47.06
C ALA A 111 -7.52 23.42 -46.59
N LEU A 112 -6.90 24.53 -47.02
CA LEU A 112 -5.55 24.92 -46.58
C LEU A 112 -5.54 25.52 -45.16
N ILE A 113 -6.62 26.19 -44.75
CA ILE A 113 -6.73 26.75 -43.39
C ILE A 113 -7.00 25.64 -42.38
N ALA A 114 -7.84 24.66 -42.73
CA ALA A 114 -8.12 23.51 -41.86
C ALA A 114 -6.87 22.65 -41.60
N THR A 115 -6.03 22.44 -42.62
CA THR A 115 -4.78 21.68 -42.48
C THR A 115 -3.70 22.45 -41.70
N ALA A 116 -3.65 23.79 -41.86
CA ALA A 116 -2.71 24.65 -41.13
C ALA A 116 -2.91 24.64 -39.62
N VAL A 117 -4.15 24.44 -39.13
CA VAL A 117 -4.46 24.39 -37.68
C VAL A 117 -4.50 22.94 -37.15
N ALA A 118 -4.96 21.97 -37.95
CA ALA A 118 -5.04 20.59 -37.51
C ALA A 118 -3.65 19.98 -37.21
N LEU A 119 -2.66 20.25 -38.06
CA LEU A 119 -1.30 19.71 -37.89
C LEU A 119 -0.62 20.14 -36.57
N PRO A 120 -0.57 21.44 -36.20
CA PRO A 120 0.05 21.83 -34.93
C PRO A 120 -0.73 21.32 -33.72
N VAL A 121 -2.06 21.25 -33.77
CA VAL A 121 -2.86 20.71 -32.66
C VAL A 121 -2.57 19.21 -32.45
N VAL A 122 -2.53 18.41 -33.52
CA VAL A 122 -2.19 16.98 -33.44
C VAL A 122 -0.77 16.79 -32.90
N LEU A 123 0.19 17.63 -33.32
CA LEU A 123 1.56 17.57 -32.81
C LEU A 123 1.61 17.89 -31.30
N VAL A 124 0.94 18.93 -30.85
CA VAL A 124 0.89 19.31 -29.42
C VAL A 124 0.24 18.19 -28.59
N VAL A 125 -0.88 17.64 -29.04
CA VAL A 125 -1.53 16.51 -28.36
C VAL A 125 -0.62 15.29 -28.35
N GLY A 126 0.05 14.97 -29.46
CA GLY A 126 1.01 13.88 -29.55
C GLY A 126 2.18 14.05 -28.57
N VAL A 127 2.75 15.24 -28.48
CA VAL A 127 3.84 15.56 -27.53
C VAL A 127 3.35 15.47 -26.08
N LEU A 128 2.16 15.96 -25.77
CA LEU A 128 1.59 15.86 -24.41
C LEU A 128 1.33 14.40 -24.01
N VAL A 129 0.75 13.60 -24.91
CA VAL A 129 0.54 12.17 -24.67
C VAL A 129 1.88 11.46 -24.50
N ALA A 130 2.86 11.73 -25.36
CA ALA A 130 4.21 11.17 -25.25
C ALA A 130 4.91 11.59 -23.94
N ALA A 131 4.76 12.84 -23.50
CA ALA A 131 5.33 13.32 -22.25
C ALA A 131 4.66 12.67 -21.03
N ILE A 132 3.34 12.47 -21.05
CA ILE A 132 2.63 11.75 -20.00
C ILE A 132 3.07 10.28 -19.96
N LEU A 133 3.19 9.63 -21.12
CA LEU A 133 3.67 8.26 -21.20
C LEU A 133 5.14 8.13 -20.77
N ALA A 134 6.01 9.06 -21.16
CA ALA A 134 7.41 9.08 -20.74
C ALA A 134 7.58 9.35 -19.25
N ARG A 135 6.72 10.18 -18.64
CA ARG A 135 6.69 10.38 -17.17
C ARG A 135 6.18 9.16 -16.41
N ARG A 136 5.36 8.32 -17.07
CA ARG A 136 4.88 7.04 -16.52
C ARG A 136 5.80 5.88 -16.87
N ALA A 137 6.74 6.06 -17.81
CA ALA A 137 7.73 5.05 -18.12
C ALA A 137 8.59 4.87 -16.88
N PRO A 138 8.79 3.62 -16.40
CA PRO A 138 9.73 3.36 -15.33
C PRO A 138 11.07 3.96 -15.78
N VAL A 139 11.60 4.90 -15.01
CA VAL A 139 13.02 5.23 -15.14
C VAL A 139 13.71 3.91 -14.87
N GLU A 140 14.32 3.29 -15.89
CA GLU A 140 14.99 2.00 -15.82
C GLU A 140 16.20 2.17 -14.88
N ARG A 141 15.93 2.14 -13.57
CA ARG A 141 16.96 2.12 -12.53
C ARG A 141 17.62 0.76 -12.60
N GLU A 142 18.93 0.74 -12.39
CA GLU A 142 19.67 -0.51 -12.35
C GLU A 142 19.00 -1.47 -11.34
N PRO A 143 18.67 -2.71 -11.75
CA PRO A 143 18.04 -3.67 -10.86
C PRO A 143 18.86 -3.86 -9.58
N LEU A 144 18.20 -3.83 -8.43
CA LEU A 144 18.87 -3.86 -7.14
C LEU A 144 19.30 -5.29 -6.80
N VAL A 145 20.59 -5.46 -6.51
CA VAL A 145 21.15 -6.72 -5.99
C VAL A 145 20.98 -6.73 -4.48
N LEU A 146 20.31 -7.74 -3.95
CA LEU A 146 20.14 -7.96 -2.52
C LEU A 146 20.73 -9.30 -2.12
N GLY A 147 21.54 -9.32 -1.06
CA GLY A 147 22.06 -10.57 -0.50
C GLY A 147 20.95 -11.46 0.06
N PRO A 148 21.17 -12.79 0.13
CA PRO A 148 20.24 -13.70 0.77
C PRO A 148 20.23 -13.48 2.28
N VAL A 149 19.05 -13.61 2.89
CA VAL A 149 18.87 -13.66 4.35
C VAL A 149 17.91 -14.83 4.63
N PRO A 150 18.18 -15.69 5.62
CA PRO A 150 17.29 -16.78 5.97
C PRO A 150 15.88 -16.27 6.26
N ALA A 151 14.90 -16.80 5.52
CA ALA A 151 13.50 -16.44 5.64
C ALA A 151 12.62 -17.71 5.52
N PRO A 152 12.65 -18.61 6.52
CA PRO A 152 11.98 -19.90 6.45
C PRO A 152 10.45 -19.79 6.30
N ALA A 153 9.85 -18.68 6.74
CA ALA A 153 8.41 -18.42 6.63
C ALA A 153 8.04 -17.54 5.42
N ALA A 154 8.97 -17.27 4.49
CA ALA A 154 8.73 -16.35 3.36
C ALA A 154 7.59 -16.76 2.42
N THR A 155 7.31 -18.06 2.29
CA THR A 155 6.19 -18.59 1.48
C THR A 155 4.89 -18.73 2.26
N GLY A 156 4.87 -18.33 3.54
CA GLY A 156 3.71 -18.43 4.43
C GLY A 156 2.60 -17.41 4.13
N PRO A 157 1.40 -17.62 4.69
CA PRO A 157 0.21 -16.82 4.41
C PRO A 157 0.41 -15.33 4.71
N ALA A 158 1.01 -14.97 5.86
CA ALA A 158 1.35 -13.57 6.17
C ALA A 158 2.11 -12.87 5.04
N CYS A 159 3.20 -13.46 4.56
CA CYS A 159 4.04 -12.82 3.54
C CYS A 159 3.34 -12.77 2.18
N THR A 160 2.61 -13.82 1.80
CA THR A 160 1.83 -13.81 0.55
C THR A 160 0.69 -12.79 0.58
N THR A 161 0.17 -12.45 1.76
CA THR A 161 -0.87 -11.43 1.95
C THR A 161 -0.27 -10.03 1.96
N LEU A 162 0.83 -9.83 2.70
CA LEU A 162 1.44 -8.52 2.91
C LEU A 162 2.11 -7.97 1.64
N LEU A 163 2.94 -8.77 0.97
CA LEU A 163 3.78 -8.32 -0.15
C LEU A 163 3.03 -7.63 -1.31
N PRO A 164 1.84 -8.10 -1.75
CA PRO A 164 1.05 -7.40 -2.76
C PRO A 164 0.31 -6.17 -2.21
N ALA A 165 0.04 -6.11 -0.90
CA ALA A 165 -0.64 -4.97 -0.27
C ALA A 165 0.31 -3.79 0.03
N LEU A 166 1.63 -4.01 0.01
CA LEU A 166 2.62 -2.97 0.24
C LEU A 166 2.49 -1.81 -0.75
N PRO A 167 2.65 -0.57 -0.28
CA PRO A 167 2.51 0.61 -1.14
C PRO A 167 3.59 0.64 -2.20
N THR A 168 3.25 1.20 -3.37
CA THR A 168 4.21 1.42 -4.46
C THR A 168 5.24 2.50 -4.14
N GLU A 169 4.92 3.39 -3.19
CA GLU A 169 5.73 4.54 -2.81
C GLU A 169 5.82 4.65 -1.29
N LEU A 170 6.98 5.09 -0.79
CA LEU A 170 7.26 5.36 0.62
C LEU A 170 7.96 6.72 0.71
N GLY A 171 7.18 7.80 0.80
CA GLY A 171 7.72 9.15 0.66
C GLY A 171 8.38 9.33 -0.70
N ASP A 172 9.65 9.73 -0.72
CA ASP A 172 10.42 9.94 -1.97
C ASP A 172 10.97 8.64 -2.59
N PHE A 173 10.71 7.49 -1.97
CA PHE A 173 11.13 6.19 -2.48
C PHE A 173 10.02 5.53 -3.28
N THR A 174 10.37 4.96 -4.43
CA THR A 174 9.42 4.24 -5.29
C THR A 174 9.87 2.79 -5.47
N LYS A 175 8.92 1.89 -5.68
CA LYS A 175 9.17 0.45 -5.82
C LYS A 175 10.30 0.18 -6.82
N SER A 176 11.20 -0.70 -6.43
CA SER A 176 12.35 -1.12 -7.21
C SER A 176 12.20 -2.53 -7.77
N THR A 177 12.87 -2.75 -8.90
CA THR A 177 13.09 -4.08 -9.48
C THR A 177 14.31 -4.70 -8.80
N LEU A 178 14.22 -5.99 -8.46
CA LEU A 178 15.32 -6.76 -7.91
C LEU A 178 15.98 -7.60 -9.02
N VAL A 179 17.27 -7.87 -8.90
CA VAL A 179 17.96 -8.84 -9.76
C VAL A 179 17.46 -10.24 -9.45
N GLU A 180 17.26 -11.04 -10.51
CA GLU A 180 16.91 -12.46 -10.38
C GLU A 180 18.15 -13.35 -10.29
N PRO A 181 18.16 -14.40 -9.43
CA PRO A 181 17.06 -14.81 -8.55
C PRO A 181 16.88 -13.87 -7.35
N SER A 182 15.68 -13.33 -7.16
CA SER A 182 15.39 -12.40 -6.08
C SER A 182 15.21 -13.12 -4.74
N PRO A 183 15.64 -12.53 -3.61
CA PRO A 183 15.36 -13.11 -2.30
C PRO A 183 13.85 -13.24 -2.06
N PRO A 184 13.39 -14.35 -1.45
CA PRO A 184 11.96 -14.59 -1.28
C PRO A 184 11.33 -13.52 -0.37
N ALA A 185 10.04 -13.26 -0.57
CA ALA A 185 9.23 -12.32 0.21
C ALA A 185 9.91 -10.96 0.51
N THR A 186 10.62 -10.42 -0.49
CA THR A 186 11.37 -9.17 -0.38
C THR A 186 10.76 -8.10 -1.27
N ARG A 187 10.66 -6.88 -0.74
CA ARG A 187 10.27 -5.66 -1.48
C ARG A 187 11.31 -4.59 -1.21
N ALA A 188 11.69 -3.84 -2.24
CA ALA A 188 12.60 -2.72 -2.09
C ALA A 188 12.05 -1.46 -2.75
N TRP A 189 12.47 -0.31 -2.24
CA TRP A 189 12.20 1.01 -2.81
C TRP A 189 13.50 1.81 -2.91
N GLN A 190 13.62 2.59 -3.98
CA GLN A 190 14.77 3.44 -4.27
C GLN A 190 14.29 4.85 -4.60
N ARG A 191 15.14 5.84 -4.29
CA ARG A 191 14.97 7.21 -4.76
C ARG A 191 15.34 7.31 -6.23
N THR A 192 14.77 8.30 -6.92
CA THR A 192 15.11 8.56 -8.33
C THR A 192 16.56 9.02 -8.50
N GLU A 193 17.10 9.73 -7.52
CA GLU A 193 18.49 10.22 -7.51
C GLU A 193 19.53 9.15 -7.10
N GLY A 194 19.08 7.91 -6.85
CA GLY A 194 19.92 6.84 -6.30
C GLY A 194 20.14 6.93 -4.79
N GLY A 195 21.11 6.17 -4.29
CA GLY A 195 21.43 6.03 -2.86
C GLY A 195 20.95 4.71 -2.25
N ASP A 196 21.08 4.59 -0.94
CA ASP A 196 20.73 3.36 -0.22
C ASP A 196 19.21 3.08 -0.30
N PRO A 197 18.81 1.82 -0.53
CA PRO A 197 17.40 1.45 -0.67
C PRO A 197 16.71 1.25 0.68
N ILE A 198 15.39 1.40 0.70
CA ILE A 198 14.55 0.82 1.74
C ILE A 198 14.27 -0.63 1.36
N VAL A 199 14.46 -1.56 2.28
CA VAL A 199 14.27 -2.99 2.03
C VAL A 199 13.36 -3.59 3.09
N LEU A 200 12.27 -4.22 2.65
CA LEU A 200 11.40 -5.03 3.47
C LEU A 200 11.63 -6.51 3.17
N ARG A 201 11.80 -7.31 4.22
CA ARG A 201 11.89 -8.77 4.16
C ARG A 201 10.87 -9.37 5.12
N CYS A 202 10.01 -10.24 4.62
CA CYS A 202 9.01 -10.94 5.43
C CYS A 202 9.41 -12.41 5.60
N GLY A 203 9.03 -13.02 6.71
CA GLY A 203 9.21 -14.47 6.90
C GLY A 203 10.53 -14.83 7.58
N LEU A 204 11.16 -13.89 8.26
CA LEU A 204 12.47 -14.06 8.89
C LEU A 204 12.39 -14.89 10.18
N ASP A 205 13.53 -15.41 10.59
CA ASP A 205 13.72 -15.94 11.95
C ASP A 205 13.62 -14.81 12.98
N ARG A 206 13.36 -15.20 14.24
CA ARG A 206 13.39 -14.27 15.36
C ARG A 206 14.77 -13.61 15.45
N PRO A 207 14.87 -12.26 15.46
CA PRO A 207 16.16 -11.58 15.63
C PRO A 207 16.78 -11.97 16.97
N LEU A 208 18.09 -12.26 16.97
CA LEU A 208 18.80 -12.83 18.13
C LEU A 208 18.76 -11.91 19.35
N GLU A 209 18.76 -10.60 19.11
CA GLU A 209 18.76 -9.56 20.12
C GLU A 209 17.35 -9.29 20.69
N PHE A 210 16.30 -9.85 20.09
CA PHE A 210 14.93 -9.69 20.60
C PHE A 210 14.66 -10.65 21.77
N ASN A 211 14.67 -10.08 22.97
CA ASN A 211 14.51 -10.77 24.25
C ASN A 211 13.57 -10.01 25.20
N ARG A 212 13.31 -10.55 26.39
CA ARG A 212 12.33 -9.98 27.33
C ARG A 212 12.64 -8.56 27.83
N ALA A 213 13.88 -8.10 27.69
CA ALA A 213 14.29 -6.73 28.02
C ALA A 213 14.34 -5.79 26.81
N SER A 214 14.00 -6.27 25.61
CA SER A 214 14.02 -5.45 24.39
C SER A 214 13.02 -4.29 24.48
N ALA A 215 13.51 -3.08 24.19
CA ALA A 215 12.65 -1.92 24.03
C ALA A 215 11.90 -2.01 22.70
N LEU A 216 10.59 -1.76 22.74
CA LEU A 216 9.71 -1.77 21.57
C LEU A 216 9.13 -0.38 21.32
N GLN A 217 8.99 -0.03 20.05
CA GLN A 217 8.29 1.17 19.61
C GLN A 217 6.97 0.79 18.97
N ILE A 218 5.89 1.47 19.38
CA ILE A 218 4.58 1.26 18.78
C ILE A 218 4.37 2.33 17.70
N VAL A 219 4.15 1.89 16.46
CA VAL A 219 3.81 2.75 15.34
C VAL A 219 2.59 2.16 14.66
N ASN A 220 1.49 2.91 14.60
CA ASN A 220 0.22 2.52 13.95
C ASN A 220 -0.19 1.07 14.26
N ASN A 221 -0.21 0.74 15.56
CA ASN A 221 -0.58 -0.58 16.11
C ASN A 221 0.35 -1.75 15.74
N VAL A 222 1.58 -1.47 15.30
CA VAL A 222 2.66 -2.46 15.13
C VAL A 222 3.71 -2.23 16.21
N GLN A 223 4.15 -3.30 16.88
CA GLN A 223 5.27 -3.27 17.83
C GLN A 223 6.57 -3.58 17.11
N TRP A 224 7.43 -2.56 17.01
CA TRP A 224 8.71 -2.62 16.32
C TRP A 224 9.88 -2.76 17.30
N PHE A 225 10.73 -3.75 17.05
CA PHE A 225 12.04 -3.90 17.67
C PHE A 225 13.12 -3.33 16.75
N GLU A 226 13.96 -2.42 17.24
CA GLU A 226 15.10 -1.90 16.48
C GLU A 226 16.34 -2.78 16.67
N ALA A 227 16.75 -3.49 15.61
CA ALA A 227 18.05 -4.15 15.57
C ALA A 227 19.11 -3.11 15.21
N ARG A 228 19.73 -2.53 16.24
CA ARG A 228 20.70 -1.44 16.08
C ARG A 228 22.07 -1.95 15.67
N ASP A 229 22.56 -1.43 14.55
CA ASP A 229 23.98 -1.42 14.20
C ASP A 229 24.46 0.03 14.19
N GLN A 230 25.27 0.42 15.17
CA GLN A 230 25.77 1.80 15.30
C GLN A 230 26.74 2.20 14.18
N THR A 231 27.25 1.24 13.42
CA THR A 231 28.18 1.46 12.32
C THR A 231 27.47 1.57 10.97
N ALA A 232 26.25 1.04 10.87
CA ALA A 232 25.43 1.14 9.68
C ALA A 232 24.83 2.54 9.51
N LYS A 233 24.62 2.95 8.26
CA LYS A 233 23.87 4.17 7.88
C LYS A 233 22.39 3.89 7.63
N ALA A 234 21.84 2.96 8.40
CA ALA A 234 20.47 2.52 8.32
C ALA A 234 20.02 1.90 9.64
N SER A 235 18.74 2.04 9.96
CA SER A 235 18.08 1.31 11.05
C SER A 235 17.29 0.13 10.49
N THR A 236 17.41 -1.04 11.11
CA THR A 236 16.56 -2.20 10.77
C THR A 236 15.52 -2.42 11.86
N TRP A 237 14.25 -2.32 11.47
CA TRP A 237 13.09 -2.45 12.36
C TRP A 237 12.39 -3.77 12.12
N PHE A 238 12.16 -4.56 13.16
CA PHE A 238 11.44 -5.82 13.10
C PHE A 238 10.04 -5.68 13.69
N ALA A 239 9.01 -5.98 12.91
CA ALA A 239 7.67 -6.19 13.47
C ALA A 239 7.68 -7.55 14.19
N VAL A 240 7.40 -7.53 15.50
CA VAL A 240 7.53 -8.70 16.39
C VAL A 240 6.21 -9.17 16.99
N ASP A 241 5.12 -8.51 16.65
CA ASP A 241 3.76 -8.78 17.13
C ASP A 241 2.83 -9.29 16.02
N ARG A 242 3.39 -10.02 15.05
CA ARG A 242 2.67 -10.69 13.96
C ARG A 242 3.07 -12.16 13.93
N GLU A 243 2.30 -12.99 13.23
CA GLU A 243 2.59 -14.44 13.13
C GLU A 243 3.95 -14.77 12.51
N THR A 244 4.58 -13.79 11.85
CA THR A 244 5.93 -13.90 11.30
C THR A 244 6.71 -12.61 11.51
N TYR A 245 8.04 -12.71 11.55
CA TYR A 245 8.92 -11.55 11.69
C TYR A 245 9.15 -10.87 10.35
N ILE A 246 8.96 -9.55 10.34
CA ILE A 246 9.12 -8.69 9.16
C ILE A 246 10.18 -7.65 9.48
N ALA A 247 11.27 -7.62 8.72
CA ALA A 247 12.27 -6.57 8.84
C ALA A 247 12.02 -5.48 7.80
N LEU A 248 12.17 -4.23 8.22
CA LEU A 248 12.22 -3.05 7.38
C LEU A 248 13.53 -2.29 7.67
N THR A 249 14.46 -2.35 6.73
CA THR A 249 15.71 -1.58 6.76
C THR A 249 15.47 -0.22 6.11
N ILE A 250 15.72 0.84 6.86
CA ILE A 250 15.47 2.23 6.46
C ILE A 250 16.79 3.00 6.54
N PRO A 251 17.30 3.57 5.42
CA PRO A 251 18.47 4.43 5.44
C PRO A 251 18.28 5.68 6.30
N ASP A 252 19.38 6.18 6.87
CA ASP A 252 19.37 7.45 7.60
C ASP A 252 18.81 8.60 6.74
N GLY A 253 18.10 9.53 7.36
CA GLY A 253 17.53 10.67 6.64
C GLY A 253 16.35 10.33 5.72
N SER A 254 15.76 9.13 5.83
CA SER A 254 14.51 8.77 5.14
C SER A 254 13.25 9.38 5.79
N GLY A 255 13.39 9.95 7.00
CA GLY A 255 12.26 10.41 7.79
C GLY A 255 11.40 9.27 8.35
N PRO A 256 10.30 9.57 9.05
CA PRO A 256 9.47 8.57 9.73
C PRO A 256 8.44 7.91 8.80
N THR A 257 8.17 8.51 7.64
CA THR A 257 7.11 8.10 6.70
C THR A 257 7.17 6.63 6.28
N PRO A 258 8.33 6.04 5.93
CA PRO A 258 8.38 4.65 5.52
C PRO A 258 7.90 3.67 6.59
N LEU A 259 8.32 3.88 7.85
CA LEU A 259 7.93 3.01 8.96
C LEU A 259 6.42 3.13 9.24
N GLN A 260 5.86 4.34 9.17
CA GLN A 260 4.42 4.57 9.37
C GLN A 260 3.58 3.90 8.27
N ALA A 261 3.89 4.14 6.99
CA ALA A 261 3.12 3.59 5.87
C ALA A 261 3.17 2.05 5.80
N VAL A 262 4.33 1.46 6.10
CA VAL A 262 4.44 0.00 6.24
C VAL A 262 3.65 -0.49 7.45
N SER A 263 3.66 0.24 8.57
CA SER A 263 2.87 -0.13 9.75
C SER A 263 1.36 -0.15 9.47
N ASP A 264 0.85 0.85 8.75
CA ASP A 264 -0.56 0.89 8.32
C ASP A 264 -0.91 -0.34 7.48
N THR A 265 -0.04 -0.69 6.54
CA THR A 265 -0.22 -1.86 5.68
C THR A 265 -0.21 -3.16 6.50
N ILE A 266 0.73 -3.31 7.44
CA ILE A 266 0.81 -4.48 8.31
C ILE A 266 -0.45 -4.59 9.17
N THR A 267 -0.90 -3.51 9.80
CA THR A 267 -2.10 -3.51 10.65
C THR A 267 -3.36 -3.83 9.86
N ALA A 268 -3.47 -3.37 8.61
CA ALA A 268 -4.63 -3.66 7.76
C ALA A 268 -4.70 -5.12 7.28
N ASN A 269 -3.56 -5.83 7.20
CA ASN A 269 -3.47 -7.12 6.53
C ASN A 269 -3.09 -8.29 7.45
N LEU A 270 -2.39 -8.02 8.55
CA LEU A 270 -1.84 -9.04 9.44
C LEU A 270 -2.32 -8.79 10.87
N PRO A 271 -3.07 -9.74 11.48
CA PRO A 271 -3.55 -9.60 12.85
C PRO A 271 -2.38 -9.61 13.85
N ALA A 272 -2.56 -8.89 14.95
CA ALA A 272 -1.59 -8.90 16.04
C ALA A 272 -1.59 -10.25 16.77
N THR A 273 -0.40 -10.71 17.16
CA THR A 273 -0.19 -11.93 17.96
C THR A 273 0.57 -11.60 19.24
N PRO A 274 0.47 -12.43 20.29
CA PRO A 274 1.32 -12.31 21.47
C PRO A 274 2.81 -12.35 21.08
N LEU A 275 3.63 -11.57 21.79
CA LEU A 275 5.07 -11.51 21.57
C LEU A 275 5.76 -12.82 21.98
N ASP A 276 6.76 -13.24 21.21
CA ASP A 276 7.64 -14.40 21.51
C ASP A 276 9.11 -13.97 21.65
N PRO A 277 9.47 -13.20 22.70
CA PRO A 277 10.86 -12.79 22.92
C PRO A 277 11.74 -13.94 23.40
N GLY A 278 13.01 -13.90 23.01
CA GLY A 278 14.04 -14.79 23.55
C GLY A 278 14.26 -14.61 25.08
N PRO A 279 14.94 -15.57 25.72
CA PRO A 279 15.33 -15.44 27.12
C PRO A 279 16.28 -14.26 27.33
N LEU A 280 16.39 -13.77 28.57
CA LEU A 280 17.39 -12.77 28.90
C LEU A 280 18.80 -13.36 28.73
N PRO A 281 19.76 -12.60 28.18
CA PRO A 281 21.15 -13.02 28.15
C PRO A 281 21.67 -13.17 29.59
N ASN A 282 22.43 -14.25 29.83
CA ASN A 282 23.04 -14.56 31.12
C ASN A 282 24.24 -13.65 31.42
#